data_AF-A0A9P0YSF0-F1
#
_entry.id   AF-A0A9P0YSF0-F1
#
_cell.length_a   1.000
_cell.length_b   1.000
_cell.length_c   1.000
_cell.angle_alpha   90.00
_cell.angle_beta   90.00
_cell.angle_gamma   90.00
#
_symmetry.space_group_name_H-M   'P 1'
#
loop_
_entity.id
_entity.type
_entity.pdbx_description
1 polymer ?
#
loop_
_entity_poly.entity_id
_entity_poly.type
_entity_poly.pdbx_seq_one_letter_code
_entity_poly.pdbx_strand_id
1 'polypeptide(L)'
;MCARWSKTLGASLEVVMGEIRRIWDNGQLKKWHDYFIERGEKYVAFSKDLSIHWNSTYKLIAVLLGYKQHFPAFMKQYDNYIINSAEIDTCEKICNALVYFNNATETFSHVYTPTSNQFIREAVNLAGAFLN
;
A
#
# COMPACT_ATOMS: atom_id res chain seq x y z
N MET A 1 -11.69 -17.23 -14.07
CA MET A 1 -11.32 -15.80 -14.04
C MET A 1 -10.30 -15.44 -12.95
N CYS A 2 -10.29 -16.07 -11.76
CA CYS A 2 -9.35 -15.75 -10.66
C CYS A 2 -7.84 -15.94 -10.93
N ALA A 3 -7.44 -16.92 -11.76
CA ALA A 3 -6.02 -17.26 -11.91
C ALA A 3 -5.19 -16.22 -12.70
N ARG A 4 -5.82 -15.46 -13.61
CA ARG A 4 -5.12 -14.43 -14.42
C ARG A 4 -4.96 -13.11 -13.65
N TRP A 5 -5.96 -12.76 -12.83
CA TRP A 5 -5.91 -11.59 -11.95
C TRP A 5 -4.82 -11.73 -10.88
N SER A 6 -4.65 -12.93 -10.31
CA SER A 6 -3.60 -13.22 -9.31
C SER A 6 -2.17 -13.04 -9.85
N LYS A 7 -1.89 -13.48 -11.09
CA LYS A 7 -0.53 -13.39 -11.66
C LYS A 7 -0.13 -11.95 -12.01
N THR A 8 -1.02 -11.19 -12.62
CA THR A 8 -0.71 -9.81 -13.05
C THR A 8 -0.66 -8.85 -11.86
N LEU A 9 -1.61 -8.96 -10.92
CA LEU A 9 -1.60 -8.15 -9.70
C LEU A 9 -0.39 -8.47 -8.82
N GLY A 10 -0.05 -9.76 -8.69
CA GLY A 10 1.15 -10.19 -7.98
C GLY A 10 2.43 -9.60 -8.59
N ALA A 11 2.56 -9.62 -9.92
CA ALA A 11 3.73 -9.05 -10.59
C ALA A 11 3.88 -7.54 -10.36
N SER A 12 2.80 -6.75 -10.48
CA SER A 12 2.85 -5.30 -10.21
C SER A 12 3.16 -4.99 -8.75
N LEU A 13 2.61 -5.78 -7.81
CA LEU A 13 2.92 -5.68 -6.39
C LEU A 13 4.40 -5.95 -6.11
N GLU A 14 4.97 -7.01 -6.70
CA GLU A 14 6.38 -7.35 -6.54
C GLU A 14 7.30 -6.24 -7.06
N VAL A 15 6.98 -5.64 -8.21
CA VAL A 15 7.74 -4.47 -8.73
C VAL A 15 7.70 -3.32 -7.72
N VAL A 16 6.50 -2.98 -7.24
CA VAL A 16 6.33 -1.85 -6.33
C VAL A 16 7.02 -2.09 -4.98
N MET A 17 6.85 -3.28 -4.41
CA MET A 17 7.51 -3.66 -3.16
C MET A 17 9.03 -3.72 -3.33
N GLY A 18 9.52 -4.16 -4.49
CA GLY A 18 10.94 -4.17 -4.84
C GLY A 18 11.55 -2.76 -4.83
N GLU A 19 10.88 -1.78 -5.42
CA GLU A 19 11.37 -0.39 -5.44
C GLU A 19 11.37 0.24 -4.04
N ILE A 20 10.34 -0.02 -3.23
CA ILE A 20 10.30 0.48 -1.85
C ILE A 20 11.40 -0.17 -1.00
N ARG A 21 11.62 -1.48 -1.16
CA ARG A 21 12.77 -2.17 -0.54
C ARG A 21 14.10 -1.56 -0.98
N ARG A 22 14.25 -1.20 -2.25
CA ARG A 22 15.46 -0.54 -2.75
C ARG A 22 15.74 0.78 -2.03
N ILE A 23 14.70 1.55 -1.70
CA ILE A 23 14.84 2.79 -0.90
C ILE A 23 15.32 2.48 0.52
N TRP A 24 14.80 1.41 1.13
CA TRP A 24 15.22 0.96 2.46
C TRP A 24 16.65 0.42 2.50
N ASP A 25 16.95 -0.55 1.65
CA ASP A 25 18.17 -1.36 1.73
C ASP A 25 19.40 -0.59 1.28
N ASN A 26 19.25 0.33 0.32
CA ASN A 26 20.37 1.13 -0.19
C ASN A 26 20.63 2.41 0.61
N GLY A 27 20.03 2.56 1.81
CA GLY A 27 20.20 3.76 2.64
C GLY A 27 19.63 5.05 2.03
N GLN A 28 18.75 4.93 1.03
CA GLN A 28 18.16 6.09 0.34
C GLN A 28 17.02 6.72 1.16
N LEU A 29 16.56 6.08 2.24
CA LEU A 29 15.59 6.65 3.18
C LEU A 29 15.92 8.07 3.62
N LYS A 30 17.20 8.35 3.92
CA LYS A 30 17.61 9.69 4.35
C LYS A 30 17.42 10.70 3.21
N LYS A 31 17.83 10.36 1.99
CA LYS A 31 17.64 11.22 0.82
C LYS A 31 16.17 11.41 0.48
N TRP A 32 15.35 10.37 0.64
CA TRP A 32 13.91 10.44 0.46
C TRP A 32 13.27 11.35 1.52
N HIS A 33 13.70 11.27 2.79
CA HIS A 33 13.30 12.19 3.84
C HIS A 33 13.71 13.64 3.50
N ASP A 34 14.99 13.87 3.17
CA ASP A 34 15.54 15.19 2.87
C ASP A 34 14.82 15.84 1.67
N TYR A 35 14.43 15.05 0.67
CA TYR A 35 13.61 15.50 -0.47
C TYR A 35 12.29 16.19 -0.05
N PHE A 36 11.63 15.72 1.02
CA PHE A 36 10.40 16.37 1.53
C PHE A 36 10.70 17.61 2.36
N ILE A 37 11.76 17.57 3.17
CA ILE A 37 12.18 18.70 4.01
C ILE A 37 12.54 19.92 3.13
N GLU A 38 13.29 19.71 2.06
CA GLU A 38 13.68 20.77 1.11
C GLU A 38 12.48 21.44 0.44
N ARG A 39 11.36 20.73 0.32
CA ARG A 39 10.11 21.22 -0.28
C ARG A 39 9.13 21.82 0.74
N GLY A 40 9.46 21.75 2.03
CA GLY A 40 8.56 22.17 3.11
C GLY A 40 7.33 21.26 3.25
N GLU A 41 7.42 20.02 2.78
CA GLU A 41 6.32 19.06 2.76
C GLU A 41 6.46 18.04 3.89
N LYS A 42 5.33 17.46 4.32
CA LYS A 42 5.32 16.48 5.41
C LYS A 42 5.81 15.11 4.92
N TYR A 43 6.87 14.61 5.54
CA TYR A 43 7.30 13.22 5.40
C TYR A 43 6.51 12.26 6.31
N VAL A 44 5.96 11.22 5.70
CA VAL A 44 5.38 10.00 6.28
C VAL A 44 6.30 8.80 5.99
N ALA A 45 6.85 8.20 7.03
CA ALA A 45 7.73 7.04 6.86
C ALA A 45 6.98 5.83 6.30
N PHE A 46 7.63 5.08 5.41
CA PHE A 46 7.16 3.73 5.07
C PHE A 46 7.35 2.81 6.29
N SER A 47 6.34 2.00 6.61
CA SER A 47 6.42 1.02 7.70
C SER A 47 7.47 -0.05 7.39
N LYS A 48 8.46 -0.26 8.27
CA LYS A 48 9.46 -1.33 8.13
C LYS A 48 8.85 -2.74 8.20
N ASP A 49 7.72 -2.88 8.89
CA ASP A 49 7.09 -4.17 9.16
C ASP A 49 6.16 -4.63 8.03
N LEU A 50 6.71 -4.72 6.81
CA LEU A 50 5.94 -5.10 5.63
C LEU A 50 5.47 -6.55 5.60
N SER A 51 6.07 -7.44 6.36
CA SER A 51 5.74 -8.88 6.32
C SER A 51 5.04 -9.39 7.57
N ILE A 52 4.96 -8.57 8.63
CA ILE A 52 4.57 -9.04 9.97
C ILE A 52 3.04 -9.09 10.13
N HIS A 53 2.30 -8.27 9.38
CA HIS A 53 0.84 -8.17 9.49
C HIS A 53 0.16 -8.47 8.16
N TRP A 54 -0.99 -9.13 8.21
CA TRP A 54 -1.75 -9.47 7.00
C TRP A 54 -2.30 -8.24 6.25
N ASN A 55 -2.38 -7.07 6.90
CA ASN A 55 -2.75 -5.79 6.30
C ASN A 55 -1.56 -4.89 5.91
N SER A 56 -0.32 -5.42 5.97
CA SER A 56 0.88 -4.66 5.65
C SER A 56 0.91 -4.14 4.21
N THR A 57 0.45 -4.95 3.25
CA THR A 57 0.36 -4.60 1.84
C THR A 57 -0.54 -3.38 1.63
N TYR A 58 -1.69 -3.33 2.32
CA TYR A 58 -2.58 -2.17 2.30
C TYR A 58 -1.87 -0.92 2.81
N LYS A 59 -1.28 -1.00 4.01
CA LYS A 59 -0.61 0.15 4.65
C LYS A 59 0.53 0.69 3.78
N LEU A 60 1.30 -0.20 3.16
CA LEU A 60 2.37 0.18 2.25
C LEU A 60 1.85 0.93 1.02
N ILE A 61 0.88 0.34 0.33
CA ILE A 61 0.32 0.94 -0.88
C ILE A 61 -0.37 2.26 -0.54
N ALA A 62 -1.09 2.36 0.57
CA ALA A 62 -1.73 3.59 1.01
C ALA A 62 -0.71 4.73 1.22
N VAL A 63 0.44 4.44 1.84
CA VAL A 63 1.53 5.41 1.98
C VAL A 63 2.13 5.77 0.61
N LEU A 64 2.39 4.79 -0.25
CA LEU A 64 2.91 5.02 -1.60
C LEU A 64 1.98 5.92 -2.43
N LEU A 65 0.67 5.68 -2.38
CA LEU A 65 -0.33 6.48 -3.09
C LEU A 65 -0.40 7.91 -2.54
N GLY A 66 -0.16 8.11 -1.25
CA GLY A 66 0.05 9.44 -0.66
C GLY A 66 1.22 10.19 -1.31
N TYR A 67 2.17 9.47 -1.91
CA TYR A 67 3.33 10.01 -2.61
C TYR A 67 3.29 9.87 -4.12
N LYS A 68 2.13 9.56 -4.72
CA LYS A 68 2.04 9.24 -6.15
C LYS A 68 2.63 10.30 -7.11
N GLN A 69 2.71 11.56 -6.68
CA GLN A 69 3.36 12.64 -7.43
C GLN A 69 4.86 12.76 -7.17
N HIS A 70 5.29 12.51 -5.93
CA HIS A 70 6.68 12.66 -5.47
C HIS A 70 7.54 11.45 -5.78
N PHE A 71 6.97 10.25 -5.63
CA PHE A 71 7.70 9.00 -5.75
C PHE A 71 8.30 8.82 -7.15
N PRO A 72 7.55 9.02 -8.25
CA PRO A 72 8.15 8.96 -9.59
C PRO A 72 9.19 10.05 -9.84
N ALA A 73 8.95 11.26 -9.33
CA ALA A 73 9.88 12.38 -9.50
C ALA A 73 11.22 12.13 -8.79
N PHE A 74 11.18 11.61 -7.57
CA PHE A 74 12.37 11.21 -6.84
C PHE A 74 13.05 10.01 -7.47
N MET A 75 12.30 9.03 -7.97
CA MET A 75 12.91 7.82 -8.50
C MET A 75 13.55 8.00 -9.89
N LYS A 76 13.14 9.02 -10.65
CA LYS A 76 13.79 9.41 -11.93
C LYS A 76 15.29 9.66 -11.83
N GLN A 77 15.81 10.00 -10.65
CA GLN A 77 17.25 10.23 -10.46
C GLN A 77 18.06 8.93 -10.41
N TYR A 78 17.40 7.77 -10.43
CA TYR A 78 18.05 6.48 -10.41
C TYR A 78 17.76 5.71 -11.69
N ASP A 79 18.81 5.14 -12.28
CA ASP A 79 18.70 4.28 -13.44
C ASP A 79 17.82 3.06 -13.13
N ASN A 80 17.03 2.64 -14.12
CA ASN A 80 16.11 1.48 -14.10
C ASN A 80 14.86 1.59 -13.22
N TYR A 81 14.32 2.80 -13.01
CA TYR A 81 13.03 2.95 -12.32
C TYR A 81 11.85 2.40 -13.16
N ILE A 82 11.07 1.48 -12.58
CA ILE A 82 10.04 0.70 -13.30
C ILE A 82 8.60 1.17 -13.02
N ILE A 83 8.32 1.86 -11.89
CA ILE A 83 6.96 2.29 -11.56
C ILE A 83 6.53 3.46 -12.46
N ASN A 84 5.71 3.15 -13.46
CA ASN A 84 5.04 4.12 -14.32
C ASN A 84 3.59 4.34 -13.86
N SER A 85 2.83 5.12 -14.63
CA SER A 85 1.44 5.44 -14.29
C SER A 85 0.55 4.19 -14.21
N ALA A 86 0.83 3.15 -15.00
CA ALA A 86 0.03 1.92 -15.00
C ALA A 86 0.20 1.11 -13.70
N GLU A 87 1.41 1.05 -13.11
CA GLU A 87 1.59 0.42 -11.81
C GLU A 87 0.93 1.26 -10.70
N ILE A 88 0.96 2.59 -10.80
CA ILE A 88 0.24 3.47 -9.85
C ILE A 88 -1.27 3.22 -9.93
N ASP A 89 -1.86 3.20 -11.14
CA ASP A 89 -3.29 2.91 -11.32
C ASP A 89 -3.67 1.52 -10.80
N THR A 90 -2.76 0.56 -10.95
CA THR A 90 -2.94 -0.80 -10.41
C THR A 90 -2.88 -0.79 -8.88
N CYS A 91 -1.95 -0.05 -8.28
CA CYS A 91 -1.88 0.18 -6.84
C CYS A 91 -3.16 0.84 -6.31
N GLU A 92 -3.73 1.83 -7.00
CA GLU A 92 -5.00 2.45 -6.61
C GLU A 92 -6.14 1.43 -6.57
N LYS A 93 -6.27 0.58 -7.61
CA LYS A 93 -7.28 -0.49 -7.65
C LYS A 93 -7.10 -1.51 -6.52
N ILE A 94 -5.87 -1.92 -6.26
CA ILE A 94 -5.55 -2.85 -5.16
C ILE A 94 -5.86 -2.21 -3.81
N CYS A 95 -5.46 -0.95 -3.62
CA CYS A 95 -5.70 -0.22 -2.37
C CYS A 95 -7.20 -0.07 -2.08
N ASN A 96 -7.99 0.23 -3.11
CA ASN A 96 -9.44 0.34 -3.01
C ASN A 96 -10.12 -0.98 -2.65
N ALA A 97 -9.55 -2.13 -3.05
CA ALA A 97 -10.06 -3.43 -2.59
C ALA A 97 -9.60 -3.74 -1.16
N LEU A 98 -8.34 -3.46 -0.84
CA LEU A 98 -7.75 -3.79 0.45
C LEU A 98 -8.26 -2.92 1.61
N VAL A 99 -8.75 -1.70 1.35
CA VAL A 99 -9.28 -0.81 2.39
C VAL A 99 -10.44 -1.45 3.17
N TYR A 100 -11.32 -2.20 2.51
CA TYR A 100 -12.44 -2.88 3.17
C TYR A 100 -11.95 -3.95 4.15
N PHE A 101 -10.93 -4.70 3.76
CA PHE A 101 -10.30 -5.68 4.64
C PHE A 101 -9.59 -5.01 5.81
N ASN A 102 -8.89 -3.89 5.58
CA ASN A 102 -8.25 -3.14 6.65
C ASN A 102 -9.27 -2.60 7.66
N ASN A 103 -10.38 -2.02 7.20
CA ASN A 103 -11.43 -1.49 8.07
C ASN A 103 -12.08 -2.59 8.93
N ALA A 104 -12.34 -3.76 8.34
CA ALA A 104 -12.80 -4.93 9.09
C ALA A 104 -11.76 -5.37 10.13
N THR A 105 -10.47 -5.36 9.77
CA THR A 105 -9.36 -5.65 10.71
C THR A 105 -9.40 -4.74 11.92
N GLU A 106 -9.48 -3.43 11.68
CA GLU A 106 -9.47 -2.42 12.74
C GLU A 106 -10.67 -2.60 13.66
N THR A 107 -11.84 -2.84 13.08
CA THR A 107 -13.08 -3.14 13.82
C THR A 107 -12.92 -4.35 14.73
N PHE A 108 -12.28 -5.43 14.26
CA PHE A 108 -12.07 -6.65 15.04
C PHE A 108 -10.90 -6.57 16.03
N SER A 109 -9.96 -5.65 15.81
CA SER A 109 -8.77 -5.47 16.67
C SER A 109 -9.06 -4.71 17.96
N HIS A 110 -10.28 -4.19 18.13
CA HIS A 110 -10.71 -3.54 19.36
C HIS A 110 -10.80 -4.54 20.52
N VAL A 111 -9.97 -4.34 21.54
CA VAL A 111 -9.91 -5.22 22.73
C VAL A 111 -10.89 -4.85 23.84
N TYR A 112 -11.48 -3.65 23.77
CA TYR A 112 -12.31 -3.09 24.85
C TYR A 112 -13.82 -3.33 24.66
N THR A 113 -14.24 -3.87 23.53
CA THR A 113 -15.64 -4.14 23.22
C THR A 113 -15.76 -5.50 22.52
N PRO A 114 -16.77 -6.32 22.81
CA PRO A 114 -17.01 -7.53 22.01
C PRO A 114 -17.14 -7.17 20.53
N THR A 115 -16.38 -7.86 19.69
CA THR A 115 -16.33 -7.60 18.23
C THR A 115 -17.05 -8.68 17.43
N SER A 116 -17.39 -9.82 18.05
CA SER A 116 -18.05 -10.95 17.39
C SER A 116 -19.42 -10.58 16.81
N ASN A 117 -20.18 -9.71 17.47
CA ASN A 117 -21.46 -9.20 16.97
C ASN A 117 -21.31 -8.33 15.72
N GLN A 118 -20.11 -7.79 15.45
CA GLN A 118 -19.83 -6.99 14.25
C GLN A 118 -19.50 -7.86 13.02
N PHE A 119 -19.24 -9.17 13.22
CA PHE A 119 -18.77 -10.05 12.16
C PHE A 119 -19.69 -10.05 10.92
N ILE A 120 -20.99 -10.28 11.12
CA ILE A 120 -21.95 -10.35 10.01
C ILE A 120 -21.98 -9.03 9.24
N ARG A 121 -21.94 -7.89 9.95
CA ARG A 121 -21.95 -6.57 9.31
C ARG A 121 -20.72 -6.38 8.43
N GLU A 122 -19.52 -6.64 8.96
CA GLU A 122 -18.29 -6.47 8.18
C GLU A 122 -18.19 -7.47 7.02
N ALA A 123 -18.70 -8.70 7.19
CA ALA A 123 -18.77 -9.68 6.10
C ALA A 123 -19.70 -9.23 4.95
N VAL A 124 -20.85 -8.63 5.28
CA VAL A 124 -21.77 -8.07 4.28
C VAL A 124 -21.14 -6.86 3.58
N ASN A 125 -20.50 -5.96 4.32
CA ASN A 125 -19.80 -4.81 3.75
C ASN A 125 -18.71 -5.24 2.76
N LEU A 126 -17.89 -6.23 3.15
CA LEU A 126 -16.87 -6.83 2.30
C LEU A 126 -17.50 -7.44 1.04
N ALA A 127 -18.53 -8.27 1.18
CA ALA A 127 -19.19 -8.88 0.03
C ALA A 127 -19.76 -7.83 -0.94
N GLY A 128 -20.42 -6.79 -0.41
CA GLY A 128 -20.98 -5.70 -1.21
C GLY A 128 -19.92 -4.93 -1.99
N ALA A 129 -18.72 -4.75 -1.43
CA ALA A 129 -17.62 -4.07 -2.11
C ALA A 129 -17.10 -4.80 -3.35
N PHE A 130 -17.30 -6.12 -3.45
CA PHE A 130 -16.86 -6.94 -4.59
C PHE A 130 -17.98 -7.27 -5.59
N LEU A 131 -19.22 -6.88 -5.30
CA LEU A 131 -20.39 -7.13 -6.14
C LEU A 131 -20.83 -5.90 -6.96
N ASN A 132 -20.25 -4.72 -6.67
CA ASN A 132 -20.42 -3.49 -7.42
C ASN A 132 -19.24 -3.27 -8.39
#